data_AF-A0A830BMY1-F1
#
_entry.id   AF-A0A830BMY1-F1
#
_cell.length_a   1.000
_cell.length_b   1.000
_cell.length_c   1.000
_cell.angle_alpha   90.00
_cell.angle_beta   90.00
_cell.angle_gamma   90.00
#
_symmetry.space_group_name_H-M   'P 1'
#
loop_
_entity.id
_entity.type
_entity.pdbx_description
1 polymer ?
#
loop_
_entity_poly.entity_id
_entity_poly.type
_entity_poly.pdbx_seq_one_letter_code
_entity_poly.pdbx_strand_id
1 'polypeptide(L)'
;MVLLEQHGQQWYLQVVAGYMMIQALNNKGYNGFAISIPSLDQLYQIFTLAAPVAFYSLLVYFATSMGTKTVAAHQVMIQVYCMCTVWGEPLSQTAQSFMPELMYGANRNLAKARTLLKSLVIIGALTGLLLGVIGTSVPWIFPKIFSPDPEVIQEMHKVLIPYFLALCITPSTHSLEGTLLAGRDLKFISTSMTGIFCLGSLTLLSRFLIALRRLTLPSGILYSEDLKHYQLGKLKSNNGKDQRSRAV
;
A
#
# COMPACT_ATOMS: atom_id res chain seq x y z
N MET A 1 -13.48 24.29 11.91
CA MET A 1 -12.87 25.56 11.46
C MET A 1 -11.39 25.38 11.13
N VAL A 2 -10.56 24.88 12.06
CA VAL A 2 -9.12 24.61 11.83
C VAL A 2 -8.83 23.63 10.69
N LEU A 3 -9.65 22.59 10.48
CA LEU A 3 -9.48 21.64 9.36
C LEU A 3 -9.79 22.25 7.98
N LEU A 4 -10.74 23.19 7.89
CA LEU A 4 -11.03 23.89 6.63
C LEU A 4 -9.90 24.87 6.27
N GLU A 5 -9.26 25.44 7.28
CA GLU A 5 -8.13 26.37 7.14
C GLU A 5 -6.84 25.62 6.73
N GLN A 6 -6.59 24.43 7.29
CA GLN A 6 -5.51 23.52 6.88
C GLN A 6 -5.68 23.04 5.43
N HIS A 7 -6.89 22.61 5.03
CA HIS A 7 -7.17 22.21 3.65
C HIS A 7 -7.06 23.39 2.66
N GLY A 8 -7.51 24.58 3.04
CA GLY A 8 -7.38 25.80 2.23
C GLY A 8 -5.92 26.21 1.98
N GLN A 9 -5.08 26.12 3.02
CA GLN A 9 -3.63 26.37 2.93
C GLN A 9 -2.93 25.38 1.98
N GLN A 10 -3.35 24.12 2.00
CA GLN A 10 -2.72 23.06 1.20
C GLN A 10 -3.01 23.21 -0.30
N TRP A 11 -4.24 23.58 -0.67
CA TRP A 11 -4.58 23.91 -2.05
C TRP A 11 -3.86 25.16 -2.55
N TYR A 12 -3.75 26.18 -1.71
CA TYR A 12 -3.00 27.39 -2.04
C TYR A 12 -1.53 27.08 -2.34
N LEU A 13 -0.87 26.30 -1.49
CA LEU A 13 0.53 25.89 -1.68
C LEU A 13 0.73 25.06 -2.95
N GLN A 14 -0.21 24.18 -3.30
CA GLN A 14 -0.14 23.40 -4.55
C GLN A 14 -0.26 24.29 -5.79
N VAL A 15 -1.15 25.28 -5.77
CA VAL A 15 -1.31 26.25 -6.86
C VAL A 15 -0.06 27.11 -7.00
N VAL A 16 0.50 27.59 -5.88
CA VAL A 16 1.75 28.37 -5.86
C VAL A 16 2.93 27.54 -6.37
N ALA A 17 3.07 26.28 -5.94
CA ALA A 17 4.10 25.38 -6.42
C ALA A 17 3.97 25.11 -7.93
N GLY A 18 2.74 24.94 -8.43
CA GLY A 18 2.46 24.82 -9.86
C GLY A 18 2.89 26.06 -10.64
N TYR A 19 2.59 27.26 -10.14
CA TYR A 19 3.02 28.51 -10.76
C TYR A 19 4.54 28.66 -10.77
N MET A 20 5.21 28.38 -9.64
CA MET A 20 6.68 28.42 -9.53
C MET A 20 7.34 27.41 -10.46
N MET A 21 6.74 26.23 -10.64
CA MET A 21 7.22 25.22 -11.60
C MET A 21 7.13 25.73 -13.04
N ILE A 22 6.00 26.32 -13.44
CA ILE A 22 5.81 26.92 -14.77
C ILE A 22 6.81 28.06 -15.00
N GLN A 23 7.00 28.92 -13.99
CA GLN A 23 7.97 30.01 -14.05
C GLN A 23 9.41 29.49 -14.19
N ALA A 24 9.79 28.43 -13.46
CA ALA A 24 11.10 27.80 -13.57
C ALA A 24 11.33 27.15 -14.95
N LEU A 25 10.29 26.59 -15.56
CA LEU A 25 10.33 26.06 -16.93
C LEU A 25 10.52 27.17 -17.96
N ASN A 26 9.77 28.27 -17.83
CA ASN A 26 9.90 29.46 -18.68
C ASN A 26 11.31 30.07 -18.59
N ASN A 27 11.87 30.16 -17.39
CA ASN A 27 13.24 30.64 -17.16
C ASN A 27 14.32 29.73 -17.80
N LYS A 28 14.01 28.45 -18.05
CA LYS A 28 14.87 27.52 -18.77
C LYS A 28 14.63 27.51 -20.29
N GLY A 29 13.79 28.41 -20.81
CA GLY A 29 13.48 28.52 -22.23
C GLY A 29 12.40 27.54 -22.73
N TYR A 30 11.73 26.81 -21.84
CA TYR A 30 10.57 26.00 -22.19
C TYR A 30 9.30 26.83 -22.15
N ASN A 31 8.32 26.58 -23.03
CA ASN A 31 7.01 27.20 -22.92
C ASN A 31 6.14 26.38 -21.95
N GLY A 32 6.07 26.80 -20.69
CA GLY A 32 5.34 26.09 -19.62
C GLY A 32 3.82 26.02 -19.82
N PHE A 33 3.26 26.78 -20.78
CA PHE A 33 1.85 26.73 -21.17
C PHE A 33 1.61 26.02 -22.50
N ALA A 34 2.65 25.49 -23.15
CA ALA A 34 2.50 24.73 -24.38
C ALA A 34 1.92 23.35 -24.06
N ILE A 35 0.62 23.17 -24.36
CA ILE A 35 -0.01 21.85 -24.36
C ILE A 35 0.50 21.11 -25.60
N SER A 36 1.53 20.30 -25.41
CA SER A 36 2.02 19.38 -26.43
C SER A 36 1.47 17.99 -26.15
N ILE A 37 1.02 17.31 -27.19
CA ILE A 37 0.65 15.90 -27.11
C ILE A 37 1.93 15.11 -26.79
N PRO A 38 1.98 14.32 -25.70
CA PRO A 38 3.17 13.59 -25.32
C PRO A 38 3.48 12.49 -26.34
N SER A 39 4.77 12.31 -26.65
CA SER A 39 5.23 11.17 -27.45
C SER A 39 5.07 9.84 -26.66
N LEU A 40 5.13 8.69 -27.33
CA LEU A 40 5.00 7.39 -26.68
C LEU A 40 6.02 7.17 -25.54
N ASP A 41 7.25 7.68 -25.69
CA ASP A 41 8.28 7.62 -24.65
C ASP A 41 7.96 8.53 -23.45
N GLN A 42 7.31 9.67 -23.69
CA GLN A 42 6.85 10.56 -22.63
C GLN A 42 5.63 9.98 -21.92
N LEU A 43 4.73 9.33 -22.64
CA LEU A 43 3.62 8.57 -22.06
C LEU A 43 4.13 7.44 -21.15
N TYR A 44 5.16 6.71 -21.59
CA TYR A 44 5.78 5.69 -20.74
C TYR A 44 6.36 6.29 -19.46
N GLN A 45 7.02 7.45 -19.54
CA GLN A 45 7.52 8.15 -18.36
C GLN A 45 6.40 8.64 -17.43
N ILE A 46 5.30 9.17 -17.98
CA ILE A 46 4.13 9.58 -17.20
C ILE A 46 3.54 8.36 -16.47
N PHE A 47 3.41 7.22 -17.14
CA PHE A 47 2.91 5.99 -16.53
C PHE A 47 3.84 5.46 -15.44
N THR A 48 5.15 5.53 -15.70
CA THR A 48 6.23 5.19 -14.77
C THR A 48 6.17 6.06 -13.50
N LEU A 49 5.87 7.35 -13.64
CA LEU A 49 5.70 8.29 -12.53
C LEU A 49 4.35 8.11 -11.80
N ALA A 50 3.30 7.65 -12.48
CA ALA A 50 1.98 7.41 -11.90
C ALA A 50 1.87 6.08 -11.13
N ALA A 51 2.74 5.11 -11.43
CA ALA A 51 2.71 3.78 -10.83
C ALA A 51 2.69 3.75 -9.28
N PRO A 52 3.47 4.57 -8.56
CA PRO A 52 3.39 4.64 -7.09
C PRO A 52 2.01 5.06 -6.58
N VAL A 53 1.36 6.02 -7.26
CA VAL A 53 0.02 6.51 -6.87
C VAL A 53 -1.04 5.41 -7.03
N ALA A 54 -0.96 4.65 -8.13
CA ALA A 54 -1.83 3.50 -8.34
C ALA A 54 -1.60 2.41 -7.28
N PHE A 55 -0.33 2.18 -6.88
CA PHE A 55 0.02 1.23 -5.83
C PHE A 55 -0.58 1.58 -4.46
N TYR A 56 -0.40 2.81 -3.98
CA TYR A 56 -1.00 3.24 -2.71
C TYR A 56 -2.53 3.21 -2.77
N SER A 57 -3.14 3.55 -3.91
CA SER A 57 -4.60 3.48 -4.10
C SER A 57 -5.13 2.05 -3.97
N LEU A 58 -4.40 1.05 -4.49
CA LEU A 58 -4.76 -0.34 -4.35
C LEU A 58 -4.69 -0.82 -2.89
N LEU A 59 -3.65 -0.42 -2.14
CA LEU A 59 -3.53 -0.73 -0.71
C LEU A 59 -4.71 -0.18 0.10
N VAL A 60 -5.14 1.05 -0.20
CA VAL A 60 -6.31 1.68 0.43
C VAL A 60 -7.61 0.95 0.08
N TYR A 61 -7.77 0.52 -1.17
CA TYR A 61 -8.92 -0.30 -1.58
C TYR A 61 -8.98 -1.62 -0.80
N PHE A 62 -7.85 -2.31 -0.67
CA PHE A 62 -7.75 -3.53 0.15
C PHE A 62 -8.20 -3.28 1.58
N ALA A 63 -7.65 -2.26 2.24
CA ALA A 63 -8.01 -1.91 3.61
C ALA A 63 -9.51 -1.63 3.75
N THR A 64 -10.14 -0.99 2.77
CA THR A 64 -11.56 -0.64 2.80
C THR A 64 -12.48 -1.84 2.56
N SER A 65 -12.01 -2.87 1.86
CA SER A 65 -12.77 -4.11 1.57
C SER A 65 -12.83 -5.10 2.74
N MET A 66 -12.16 -4.81 3.86
CA MET A 66 -12.09 -5.70 5.03
C MET A 66 -13.27 -5.47 6.00
N GLY A 67 -13.59 -6.46 6.82
CA GLY A 67 -14.65 -6.35 7.84
C GLY A 67 -14.34 -5.23 8.86
N THR A 68 -15.38 -4.62 9.42
CA THR A 68 -15.28 -3.42 10.28
C THR A 68 -14.25 -3.54 11.40
N LYS A 69 -14.17 -4.69 12.08
CA LYS A 69 -13.20 -4.97 13.15
C LYS A 69 -11.76 -5.00 12.64
N THR A 70 -11.52 -5.64 11.50
CA THR A 70 -10.21 -5.70 10.87
C THR A 70 -9.77 -4.33 10.33
N VAL A 71 -10.69 -3.53 9.79
CA VAL A 71 -10.39 -2.14 9.39
C VAL A 71 -10.03 -1.28 10.59
N ALA A 72 -10.76 -1.38 11.70
CA ALA A 72 -10.44 -0.65 12.92
C ALA A 72 -9.04 -1.02 13.45
N ALA A 73 -8.71 -2.31 13.49
CA ALA A 73 -7.38 -2.78 13.88
C ALA A 73 -6.29 -2.27 12.91
N HIS A 74 -6.55 -2.33 11.60
CA HIS A 74 -5.65 -1.81 10.58
C HIS A 74 -5.38 -0.32 10.75
N GLN A 75 -6.42 0.48 11.02
CA GLN A 75 -6.30 1.92 11.26
C GLN A 75 -5.40 2.22 12.46
N VAL A 76 -5.54 1.49 13.57
CA VAL A 76 -4.62 1.67 14.72
C VAL A 76 -3.19 1.35 14.31
N MET A 77 -2.97 0.17 13.72
CA MET A 77 -1.62 -0.29 13.38
C MET A 77 -0.95 0.63 12.36
N ILE A 78 -1.66 1.07 11.32
CA ILE A 78 -1.06 1.92 10.27
C ILE A 78 -0.70 3.32 10.80
N GLN A 79 -1.45 3.87 11.75
CA GLN A 79 -1.13 5.19 12.32
C GLN A 79 0.13 5.12 13.19
N VAL A 80 0.26 4.08 14.02
CA VAL A 80 1.48 3.85 14.81
C VAL A 80 2.67 3.57 13.90
N TYR A 81 2.47 2.80 12.82
CA TYR A 81 3.47 2.57 11.80
C TYR A 81 3.95 3.89 11.18
N CYS A 82 3.03 4.70 10.65
CA CYS A 82 3.35 5.97 10.01
C CYS A 82 4.14 6.90 10.96
N MET A 83 3.73 6.98 12.24
CA MET A 83 4.45 7.74 13.27
C MET A 83 5.91 7.27 13.41
N CYS A 84 6.14 5.95 13.46
CA CYS A 84 7.50 5.40 13.50
C CYS A 84 8.28 5.69 12.21
N THR A 85 7.64 5.60 11.04
CA THR A 85 8.35 5.76 9.76
C THR A 85 8.93 7.14 9.51
N VAL A 86 8.42 8.19 10.18
CA VAL A 86 8.94 9.57 10.10
C VAL A 86 10.44 9.63 10.40
N TRP A 87 10.94 8.73 11.26
CA TRP A 87 12.35 8.66 11.63
C TRP A 87 13.26 8.20 10.48
N GLY A 88 12.69 7.59 9.43
CA GLY A 88 13.41 7.24 8.21
C GLY A 88 13.62 8.42 7.25
N GLU A 89 12.84 9.49 7.39
CA GLU A 89 12.86 10.63 6.48
C GLU A 89 14.20 11.38 6.49
N PRO A 90 14.85 11.64 7.65
CA PRO A 90 16.18 12.26 7.67
C PRO A 90 17.24 11.46 6.91
N LEU A 91 17.14 10.12 6.89
CA LEU A 91 18.07 9.26 6.13
C LEU A 91 17.89 9.47 4.62
N SER A 92 16.64 9.51 4.16
CA SER A 92 16.30 9.81 2.77
C SER A 92 16.79 11.21 2.36
N GLN A 93 16.53 12.22 3.19
CA GLN A 93 16.96 13.60 2.93
C GLN A 93 18.50 13.75 2.94
N THR A 94 19.19 13.02 3.81
CA THR A 94 20.66 12.96 3.83
C THR A 94 21.18 12.41 2.50
N ALA A 95 20.58 11.32 1.99
CA ALA A 95 20.93 10.79 0.68
C ALA A 95 20.69 11.82 -0.43
N GLN A 96 19.50 12.44 -0.46
CA GLN A 96 19.13 13.43 -1.48
C GLN A 96 20.01 14.69 -1.46
N SER A 97 20.53 15.08 -0.30
CA SER A 97 21.37 16.28 -0.15
C SER A 97 22.82 16.04 -0.55
N PHE A 98 23.42 14.92 -0.14
CA PHE A 98 24.86 14.69 -0.30
C PHE A 98 25.24 13.79 -1.49
N MET A 99 24.37 12.85 -1.86
CA MET A 99 24.67 11.87 -2.90
C MET A 99 24.83 12.49 -4.30
N PRO A 100 24.05 13.52 -4.72
CA PRO A 100 24.18 14.09 -6.07
C PRO A 100 25.56 14.69 -6.34
N GLU A 101 26.14 15.43 -5.39
CA GLU A 101 27.49 16.01 -5.51
C GLU A 101 28.56 14.91 -5.61
N LEU A 102 28.43 13.83 -4.83
CA LEU A 102 29.38 12.73 -4.85
C LEU A 102 29.31 11.88 -6.13
N MET A 103 28.13 11.79 -6.76
CA MET A 103 27.91 10.96 -7.96
C MET A 103 28.15 11.72 -9.27
N TYR A 104 27.68 12.97 -9.35
CA TYR A 104 27.62 13.76 -10.58
C TYR A 104 28.21 15.18 -10.44
N GLY A 105 28.57 15.60 -9.22
CA GLY A 105 29.10 16.94 -8.95
C GLY A 105 30.55 17.14 -9.37
N ALA A 106 31.04 18.37 -9.21
CA ALA A 106 32.42 18.73 -9.54
C ALA A 106 33.43 17.96 -8.69
N ASN A 107 33.10 17.67 -7.42
CA ASN A 107 33.92 16.89 -6.49
C ASN A 107 33.54 15.40 -6.47
N ARG A 108 33.23 14.83 -7.63
CA ARG A 108 32.78 13.45 -7.78
C ARG A 108 33.71 12.47 -7.04
N ASN A 109 33.14 11.69 -6.13
CA ASN A 109 33.86 10.66 -5.38
C ASN A 109 32.95 9.47 -5.08
N LEU A 110 33.01 8.47 -5.97
CA LEU A 110 32.18 7.27 -5.87
C LEU A 110 32.50 6.40 -4.65
N ALA A 111 33.75 6.43 -4.16
CA ALA A 111 34.12 5.71 -2.95
C ALA A 111 33.39 6.30 -1.73
N LYS A 112 33.37 7.64 -1.62
CA LYS A 112 32.60 8.33 -0.57
C LYS A 112 31.10 8.12 -0.73
N ALA A 113 30.56 8.12 -1.96
CA ALA A 113 29.15 7.81 -2.21
C ALA A 113 28.75 6.42 -1.70
N ARG A 114 29.57 5.39 -1.99
CA ARG A 114 29.35 4.02 -1.50
C ARG A 114 29.44 3.93 0.02
N THR A 115 30.40 4.61 0.64
CA THR A 115 30.53 4.66 2.10
C THR A 115 29.33 5.35 2.74
N LEU A 116 28.85 6.45 2.15
CA LEU A 116 27.63 7.14 2.61
C LEU A 116 26.41 6.21 2.52
N LEU A 117 26.19 5.57 1.36
CA LEU A 117 25.11 4.61 1.18
C LEU A 117 25.18 3.46 2.20
N LYS A 118 26.35 2.86 2.39
CA LYS A 118 26.54 1.79 3.38
C LYS A 118 26.22 2.27 4.79
N SER A 119 26.64 3.47 5.14
CA SER A 119 26.36 4.07 6.46
C SER A 119 24.87 4.32 6.65
N LEU A 120 24.19 4.89 5.64
CA LEU A 120 22.75 5.13 5.67
C LEU A 120 21.94 3.84 5.85
N VAL A 121 22.31 2.77 5.14
CA VAL A 121 21.66 1.45 5.28
C VAL A 121 21.89 0.85 6.67
N ILE A 122 23.11 0.95 7.22
CA ILE A 122 23.40 0.45 8.57
C ILE A 122 22.63 1.23 9.64
N ILE A 123 22.63 2.57 9.55
CA ILE A 123 21.89 3.42 10.48
C ILE A 123 20.38 3.15 10.33
N GLY A 124 19.89 2.99 9.11
CA GLY A 124 18.52 2.58 8.81
C GLY A 124 18.15 1.26 9.45
N ALA A 125 19.02 0.23 9.36
CA ALA A 125 18.77 -1.07 9.96
C ALA A 125 18.74 -1.01 11.50
N LEU A 126 19.66 -0.28 12.12
CA LEU A 126 19.69 -0.09 13.57
C LEU A 126 18.46 0.68 14.07
N THR A 127 18.12 1.77 13.39
CA THR A 127 16.95 2.60 13.70
C THR A 127 15.65 1.81 13.48
N GLY A 128 15.56 1.05 12.39
CA GLY A 128 14.44 0.16 12.10
C GLY A 128 14.25 -0.91 13.15
N LEU A 129 15.33 -1.58 13.59
CA LEU A 129 15.24 -2.55 14.67
C LEU A 129 14.72 -1.92 15.97
N LEU A 130 15.26 -0.75 16.34
CA LEU A 130 14.84 -0.02 17.53
C LEU A 130 13.34 0.36 17.45
N LEU A 131 12.92 0.93 16.34
CA LEU A 131 11.52 1.31 16.11
C LEU A 131 10.60 0.10 15.99
N GLY A 132 11.07 -1.01 15.42
CA GLY A 132 10.35 -2.28 15.38
C GLY A 132 10.06 -2.77 16.79
N VAL A 133 11.07 -2.79 17.67
CA VAL A 133 10.90 -3.18 19.07
C VAL A 133 9.93 -2.25 19.78
N ILE A 134 10.16 -0.94 19.75
CA ILE A 134 9.33 0.04 20.48
C ILE A 134 7.90 0.08 19.91
N GLY A 135 7.77 0.23 18.60
CA GLY A 135 6.50 0.40 17.89
C GLY A 135 5.61 -0.84 17.92
N THR A 136 6.19 -2.04 18.08
CA THR A 136 5.43 -3.30 18.25
C THR A 136 5.10 -3.54 19.72
N SER A 137 5.97 -3.15 20.65
CA SER A 137 5.76 -3.38 22.09
C SER A 137 4.54 -2.65 22.64
N VAL A 138 4.25 -1.44 22.16
CA VAL A 138 3.12 -0.65 22.66
C VAL A 138 1.75 -1.27 22.30
N PRO A 139 1.45 -1.60 21.03
CA PRO A 139 0.23 -2.34 20.68
C PRO A 139 0.17 -3.75 21.27
N TRP A 140 1.33 -4.37 21.56
CA TRP A 140 1.36 -5.70 22.16
C TRP A 140 1.01 -5.70 23.65
N ILE A 141 1.67 -4.84 24.44
CA ILE A 141 1.58 -4.83 25.91
C ILE A 141 0.40 -3.97 26.39
N PHE A 142 0.13 -2.85 25.71
CA PHE A 142 -0.89 -1.88 26.12
C PHE A 142 -1.97 -1.64 25.04
N PRO A 143 -2.58 -2.69 24.43
CA PRO A 143 -3.53 -2.51 23.33
C PRO A 143 -4.77 -1.70 23.70
N LYS A 144 -5.16 -1.72 24.99
CA LYS A 144 -6.33 -1.00 25.51
C LYS A 144 -6.22 0.52 25.42
N ILE A 145 -5.02 1.08 25.22
CA ILE A 145 -4.85 2.53 25.00
C ILE A 145 -5.39 2.96 23.63
N PHE A 146 -5.44 2.04 22.66
CA PHE A 146 -5.86 2.32 21.30
C PHE A 146 -7.32 1.95 21.04
N SER A 147 -7.80 0.86 21.65
CA SER A 147 -9.18 0.42 21.50
C SER A 147 -9.70 -0.28 22.76
N PRO A 148 -10.93 0.01 23.21
CA PRO A 148 -11.58 -0.73 24.29
C PRO A 148 -12.17 -2.08 23.82
N ASP A 149 -12.30 -2.30 22.51
CA ASP A 149 -12.97 -3.48 21.93
C ASP A 149 -12.01 -4.69 21.83
N PRO A 150 -12.30 -5.81 22.54
CA PRO A 150 -11.43 -6.99 22.55
C PRO A 150 -11.27 -7.65 21.18
N GLU A 151 -12.27 -7.58 20.30
CA GLU A 151 -12.17 -8.17 18.95
C GLU A 151 -11.17 -7.41 18.08
N VAL A 152 -11.14 -6.07 18.20
CA VAL A 152 -10.16 -5.22 17.51
C VAL A 152 -8.75 -5.50 18.01
N ILE A 153 -8.58 -5.65 19.32
CA ILE A 153 -7.29 -6.00 19.93
C ILE A 153 -6.77 -7.34 19.40
N GLN A 154 -7.64 -8.34 19.29
CA GLN A 154 -7.27 -9.65 18.75
C GLN A 154 -6.79 -9.55 17.29
N GLU A 155 -7.46 -8.74 16.47
CA GLU A 155 -7.04 -8.48 15.09
C GLU A 155 -5.68 -7.76 15.02
N MET A 156 -5.42 -6.80 15.91
CA MET A 156 -4.10 -6.13 16.02
C MET A 156 -3.00 -7.14 16.36
N HIS A 157 -3.25 -8.06 17.29
CA HIS A 157 -2.27 -9.07 17.70
C HIS A 157 -1.92 -10.07 16.60
N LYS A 158 -2.87 -10.42 15.72
CA LYS A 158 -2.63 -11.31 14.57
C LYS A 158 -1.58 -10.77 13.60
N VAL A 159 -1.45 -9.44 13.49
CA VAL A 159 -0.55 -8.79 12.52
C VAL A 159 0.77 -8.31 13.13
N LEU A 160 1.05 -8.57 14.41
CA LEU A 160 2.25 -8.04 15.09
C LEU A 160 3.58 -8.48 14.45
N ILE A 161 3.68 -9.74 14.01
CA ILE A 161 4.92 -10.26 13.39
C ILE A 161 5.21 -9.56 12.04
N PRO A 162 4.28 -9.55 11.06
CA PRO A 162 4.52 -8.83 9.81
C PRO A 162 4.69 -7.33 10.03
N TYR A 163 4.00 -6.75 11.02
CA TYR A 163 4.17 -5.36 11.43
C TYR A 163 5.58 -5.04 11.95
N PHE A 164 6.11 -5.87 12.85
CA PHE A 164 7.46 -5.75 13.37
C PHE A 164 8.51 -5.81 12.25
N LEU A 165 8.37 -6.78 11.34
CA LEU A 165 9.27 -6.93 10.20
C LEU A 165 9.21 -5.72 9.26
N ALA A 166 8.00 -5.20 9.00
CA ALA A 166 7.83 -3.98 8.21
C ALA A 166 8.58 -2.81 8.86
N LEU A 167 8.35 -2.54 10.14
CA LEU A 167 9.05 -1.46 10.86
C LEU A 167 10.58 -1.62 10.86
N CYS A 168 11.09 -2.85 10.96
CA CYS A 168 12.52 -3.12 10.91
C CYS A 168 13.16 -2.74 9.57
N ILE A 169 12.44 -2.98 8.47
CA ILE A 169 12.95 -2.81 7.11
C ILE A 169 12.78 -1.37 6.63
N THR A 170 11.71 -0.68 7.04
CA THR A 170 11.30 0.61 6.45
C THR A 170 12.35 1.71 6.47
N PRO A 171 13.07 2.01 7.57
CA PRO A 171 14.06 3.09 7.55
C PRO A 171 15.23 2.82 6.59
N SER A 172 15.63 1.56 6.42
CA SER A 172 16.60 1.16 5.39
C SER A 172 16.04 1.39 3.98
N THR A 173 14.78 1.02 3.75
CA THR A 173 14.10 1.25 2.47
C THR A 173 14.00 2.75 2.14
N HIS A 174 13.63 3.60 3.10
CA HIS A 174 13.62 5.06 2.89
C HIS A 174 15.01 5.61 2.52
N SER A 175 16.07 5.09 3.14
CA SER A 175 17.44 5.50 2.80
C SER A 175 17.84 5.11 1.37
N LEU A 176 17.40 3.94 0.92
CA LEU A 176 17.61 3.44 -0.45
C LEU A 176 16.80 4.24 -1.46
N GLU A 177 15.54 4.51 -1.15
CA GLU A 177 14.66 5.35 -1.97
C GLU A 177 15.27 6.75 -2.14
N GLY A 178 15.66 7.41 -1.04
CA GLY A 178 16.33 8.71 -1.11
C GLY A 178 17.61 8.68 -1.94
N THR A 179 18.39 7.59 -1.85
CA THR A 179 19.59 7.41 -2.68
C THR A 179 19.27 7.23 -4.16
N LEU A 180 18.25 6.46 -4.49
CA LEU A 180 17.81 6.24 -5.88
C LEU A 180 17.22 7.51 -6.50
N LEU A 181 16.45 8.28 -5.71
CA LEU A 181 15.96 9.61 -6.09
C LEU A 181 17.12 10.57 -6.35
N ALA A 182 18.11 10.59 -5.46
CA ALA A 182 19.33 11.38 -5.62
C ALA A 182 20.14 10.97 -6.87
N GLY A 183 20.19 9.67 -7.15
CA GLY A 183 20.79 9.07 -8.34
C GLY A 183 19.98 9.25 -9.62
N ARG A 184 18.78 9.84 -9.53
CA ARG A 184 17.80 9.98 -10.64
C ARG A 184 17.44 8.65 -11.30
N ASP A 185 17.60 7.52 -10.60
CA ASP A 185 17.25 6.19 -11.12
C ASP A 185 15.78 5.86 -10.83
N LEU A 186 14.90 6.72 -11.36
CA LEU A 186 13.45 6.61 -11.21
C LEU A 186 12.89 5.36 -11.91
N LYS A 187 13.62 4.82 -12.90
CA LYS A 187 13.23 3.60 -13.60
C LYS A 187 13.25 2.40 -12.68
N PHE A 188 14.29 2.25 -11.86
CA PHE A 188 14.35 1.15 -10.89
C PHE A 188 13.23 1.25 -9.84
N ILE A 189 13.03 2.45 -9.27
CA ILE A 189 11.94 2.70 -8.30
C ILE A 189 10.58 2.32 -8.91
N SER A 190 10.30 2.83 -10.10
CA SER A 190 9.01 2.58 -10.76
C SER A 190 8.83 1.11 -11.16
N THR A 191 9.88 0.46 -11.68
CA THR A 191 9.82 -0.96 -12.05
C THR A 191 9.56 -1.84 -10.83
N SER A 192 10.24 -1.54 -9.71
CA SER A 192 10.02 -2.24 -8.44
C SER A 192 8.59 -2.06 -7.93
N MET A 193 8.09 -0.82 -7.86
CA MET A 193 6.73 -0.53 -7.39
C MET A 193 5.65 -1.13 -8.29
N THR A 194 5.85 -1.08 -9.62
CA THR A 194 4.96 -1.72 -10.60
C THR A 194 4.94 -3.23 -10.43
N GLY A 195 6.10 -3.85 -10.20
CA GLY A 195 6.19 -5.29 -9.92
C GLY A 195 5.37 -5.69 -8.69
N ILE A 196 5.50 -4.95 -7.59
CA ILE A 196 4.73 -5.19 -6.36
C ILE A 196 3.23 -4.96 -6.60
N PHE A 197 2.85 -3.91 -7.33
CA PHE A 197 1.46 -3.64 -7.71
C PHE A 197 0.84 -4.79 -8.53
N CYS A 198 1.57 -5.30 -9.53
CA CYS A 198 1.12 -6.42 -10.35
C CYS A 198 0.94 -7.68 -9.51
N LEU A 199 1.90 -8.00 -8.64
CA LEU A 199 1.80 -9.14 -7.73
C LEU A 199 0.60 -9.00 -6.78
N GLY A 200 0.41 -7.82 -6.18
CA GLY A 200 -0.76 -7.51 -5.35
C GLY A 200 -2.08 -7.68 -6.10
N SER A 201 -2.18 -7.13 -7.30
CA SER A 201 -3.36 -7.25 -8.17
C SER A 201 -3.65 -8.69 -8.56
N LEU A 202 -2.62 -9.49 -8.84
CA LEU A 202 -2.77 -10.92 -9.14
C LEU A 202 -3.32 -11.70 -7.94
N THR A 203 -2.87 -11.39 -6.72
CA THR A 203 -3.43 -12.02 -5.51
C THR A 203 -4.89 -11.65 -5.27
N LEU A 204 -5.32 -10.44 -5.62
CA LEU A 204 -6.75 -10.08 -5.59
C LEU A 204 -7.55 -10.89 -6.59
N LEU A 205 -7.06 -10.94 -7.82
CA LEU A 205 -7.72 -11.66 -8.89
C LEU A 205 -7.86 -13.13 -8.54
N SER A 206 -6.82 -13.75 -7.96
CA SER A 206 -6.89 -15.16 -7.54
C SER A 206 -7.93 -15.38 -6.43
N ARG A 207 -8.02 -14.49 -5.42
CA ARG A 207 -9.07 -14.56 -4.39
C ARG A 207 -10.46 -14.40 -4.97
N PHE A 208 -10.65 -13.45 -5.88
CA PHE A 208 -11.91 -13.24 -6.58
C PHE A 208 -12.30 -14.48 -7.40
N LEU A 209 -11.37 -15.06 -8.15
CA LEU A 209 -11.61 -16.28 -8.93
C LEU A 209 -11.94 -17.48 -8.05
N ILE A 210 -11.29 -17.64 -6.89
CA ILE A 210 -11.63 -18.70 -5.92
C ILE A 210 -13.04 -18.50 -5.37
N ALA A 211 -13.40 -17.26 -4.99
CA ALA A 211 -14.75 -16.93 -4.52
C ALA A 211 -15.80 -17.19 -5.62
N LEU A 212 -15.53 -16.74 -6.85
CA LEU A 212 -16.39 -16.96 -8.01
C LEU A 212 -16.57 -18.47 -8.29
N ARG A 213 -15.48 -19.24 -8.26
CA ARG A 213 -15.52 -20.70 -8.40
C ARG A 213 -16.36 -21.37 -7.32
N ARG A 214 -16.29 -20.90 -6.06
CA ARG A 214 -17.13 -21.41 -4.96
C ARG A 214 -18.62 -21.08 -5.17
N LEU A 215 -18.93 -19.97 -5.82
CA LEU A 215 -20.31 -19.56 -6.15
C LEU A 215 -20.86 -20.30 -7.38
N THR A 216 -20.03 -20.60 -8.37
CA THR A 216 -20.46 -21.21 -9.65
C THR A 216 -20.39 -22.73 -9.68
N LEU A 217 -19.78 -23.40 -8.69
CA LEU A 217 -19.74 -24.86 -8.65
C LEU A 217 -21.15 -25.46 -8.43
N PRO A 218 -21.48 -26.61 -9.06
CA PRO A 218 -22.74 -27.34 -8.83
C PRO A 218 -22.92 -27.87 -7.40
N SER A 219 -21.85 -27.94 -6.61
CA SER A 219 -21.84 -28.23 -5.18
C SER A 219 -21.57 -26.97 -4.33
N GLY A 220 -21.64 -25.79 -4.96
CA GLY A 220 -21.48 -24.49 -4.32
C GLY A 220 -22.70 -24.11 -3.49
N ILE A 221 -22.55 -23.01 -2.74
CA ILE A 221 -23.52 -22.57 -1.73
C ILE A 221 -24.93 -22.32 -2.28
N LEU A 222 -25.02 -21.98 -3.58
CA LEU A 222 -26.28 -21.69 -4.28
C LEU A 222 -27.03 -22.94 -4.76
N TYR A 223 -26.40 -24.12 -4.79
CA TYR A 223 -26.96 -25.30 -5.47
C TYR A 223 -27.15 -26.53 -4.57
N SER A 224 -26.49 -26.59 -3.40
CA SER A 224 -26.41 -27.84 -2.62
C SER A 224 -27.56 -28.08 -1.63
N GLU A 225 -28.22 -27.04 -1.08
CA GLU A 225 -29.28 -27.23 -0.07
C GLU A 225 -30.69 -27.25 -0.68
N ASP A 226 -31.02 -26.32 -1.58
CA ASP A 226 -32.38 -26.23 -2.14
C ASP A 226 -32.74 -27.43 -3.04
N LEU A 227 -31.79 -27.93 -3.82
CA LEU A 227 -32.07 -29.03 -4.75
C LEU A 227 -32.34 -30.35 -4.01
N LYS A 228 -31.64 -30.61 -2.90
CA LYS A 228 -31.86 -31.83 -2.10
C LYS A 228 -33.21 -31.80 -1.40
N HIS A 229 -33.58 -30.69 -0.79
CA HIS A 229 -34.89 -30.55 -0.13
C HIS A 229 -36.05 -30.61 -1.14
N TYR A 230 -35.90 -30.01 -2.31
CA TYR A 230 -36.90 -30.06 -3.37
C TYR A 230 -37.10 -31.48 -3.92
N GLN A 231 -36.01 -32.21 -4.21
CA GLN A 231 -36.10 -33.59 -4.71
C GLN A 231 -36.68 -34.53 -3.64
N LEU A 232 -36.29 -34.38 -2.38
CA LEU A 232 -36.82 -35.19 -1.28
C LEU A 232 -38.32 -34.92 -1.03
N GLY A 233 -38.74 -33.65 -1.11
CA GLY A 233 -40.13 -33.25 -1.04
C GLY A 233 -40.97 -33.81 -2.19
N LYS A 234 -40.45 -33.78 -3.42
CA LYS A 234 -41.13 -34.31 -4.61
C LYS A 234 -41.27 -35.85 -4.56
N LEU A 235 -40.23 -36.56 -4.10
CA LEU A 235 -40.28 -38.01 -3.91
C LEU A 235 -41.32 -38.42 -2.86
N LYS A 236 -41.38 -37.71 -1.72
CA LYS A 236 -42.38 -37.97 -0.67
C LYS A 236 -43.81 -37.70 -1.17
N SER A 237 -44.00 -36.65 -1.96
CA SER A 237 -45.30 -36.34 -2.56
C SER A 237 -45.74 -37.36 -3.61
N ASN A 238 -44.82 -37.91 -4.41
CA ASN A 238 -45.15 -38.93 -5.40
C ASN A 238 -45.47 -40.28 -4.74
N ASN A 239 -44.70 -40.70 -3.72
CA ASN A 239 -44.99 -41.93 -2.98
C ASN A 239 -46.34 -41.89 -2.25
N GLY A 240 -46.70 -40.72 -1.70
CA GLY A 240 -48.01 -40.52 -1.06
C GLY A 240 -49.19 -40.56 -2.02
N LYS A 241 -49.00 -40.18 -3.30
CA LYS A 241 -50.05 -40.29 -4.33
C LYS A 241 -50.21 -41.73 -4.83
N ASP A 242 -49.12 -42.47 -4.95
CA ASP A 242 -49.13 -43.85 -5.43
C ASP A 242 -49.74 -44.81 -4.39
N GLN A 243 -49.49 -44.58 -3.09
CA GLN A 243 -50.18 -45.32 -2.01
C GLN A 243 -51.68 -45.03 -1.94
N ARG A 244 -52.10 -43.79 -2.26
CA ARG A 244 -53.51 -43.40 -2.24
C ARG A 244 -54.29 -43.92 -3.45
N SER A 245 -53.62 -44.18 -4.57
CA SER A 245 -54.22 -44.77 -5.78
C SER A 245 -54.34 -46.29 -5.74
N ARG A 246 -53.63 -46.98 -4.84
CA ARG A 246 -53.75 -48.45 -4.62
C ARG A 246 -54.73 -48.82 -3.50
N ALA A 247 -55.30 -47.83 -2.81
CA ALA A 247 -56.22 -48.00 -1.68
C ALA A 247 -57.69 -47.69 -2.04
N VAL A 248 -58.00 -47.58 -3.34
CA VAL A 248 -59.34 -47.43 -3.92
C VAL A 248 -59.50 -48.54 -4.96
#